data_AF-A0A2E1KKI3-F1
#
_entry.id   AF-A0A2E1KKI3-F1
#
_cell.length_a   1.000
_cell.length_b   1.000
_cell.length_c   1.000
_cell.angle_alpha   90.00
_cell.angle_beta   90.00
_cell.angle_gamma   90.00
#
_symmetry.space_group_name_H-M   'P 1'
#
loop_
_entity.id
_entity.type
_entity.pdbx_description
1 polymer ?
#
loop_
_entity_poly.entity_id
_entity_poly.type
_entity_poly.pdbx_seq_one_letter_code
_entity_poly.pdbx_strand_id
1 'polypeptide(L)'
;MTARAAGDARDSRQLRPPFLFVRSRDGDWVIAQAWDTANRLESNAHYTCLHTLPIWPDIPSGEDRSKTGKLYFLRGGAQKLMDRWKSDFGK
;
A
#
# COMPACT_ATOMS: atom_id res chain seq x y z
N MET A 1 4.71 -37.65 -18.04
CA MET A 1 4.45 -36.27 -18.50
C MET A 1 3.89 -35.49 -17.32
N THR A 2 4.70 -34.62 -16.73
CA THR A 2 4.34 -33.76 -15.59
C THR A 2 3.80 -32.44 -16.12
N ALA A 3 2.54 -32.10 -15.80
CA ALA A 3 1.95 -30.82 -16.19
C ALA A 3 1.64 -29.98 -14.93
N ARG A 4 2.49 -28.95 -14.77
CA ARG A 4 2.35 -27.64 -14.11
C ARG A 4 1.28 -27.47 -13.03
N ALA A 5 1.75 -27.18 -11.81
CA ALA A 5 0.97 -26.47 -10.80
C ALA A 5 0.43 -25.16 -11.39
N ALA A 6 -0.89 -24.97 -11.27
CA ALA A 6 -1.55 -23.71 -11.58
C ALA A 6 -0.94 -22.62 -10.69
N GLY A 7 -0.38 -21.59 -11.33
CA GLY A 7 0.22 -20.46 -10.64
C GLY A 7 -0.82 -19.75 -9.76
N ASP A 8 -0.40 -19.36 -8.57
CA ASP A 8 -1.17 -18.56 -7.63
C ASP A 8 -1.83 -17.39 -8.35
N ALA A 9 -3.15 -17.47 -8.50
CA ALA A 9 -3.94 -16.36 -9.01
C ALA A 9 -3.77 -15.19 -8.06
N ARG A 10 -3.14 -14.11 -8.54
CA ARG A 10 -3.04 -12.84 -7.83
C ARG A 10 -4.48 -12.36 -7.59
N ASP A 11 -4.95 -12.52 -6.36
CA ASP A 11 -6.21 -11.98 -5.88
C ASP A 11 -6.14 -10.45 -5.89
N SER A 12 -6.46 -9.85 -7.03
CA SER A 12 -6.46 -8.41 -7.24
C SER A 12 -7.79 -7.79 -6.82
N ARG A 13 -8.28 -8.10 -5.62
CA ARG A 13 -9.37 -7.35 -4.99
C ARG A 13 -8.94 -5.89 -4.88
N GLN A 14 -9.60 -5.03 -5.64
CA GLN A 14 -9.33 -3.60 -5.71
C GLN A 14 -9.72 -2.95 -4.37
N LEU A 15 -8.78 -2.88 -3.44
CA LEU A 15 -8.96 -2.22 -2.15
C LEU A 15 -9.04 -0.71 -2.38
N ARG A 16 -10.17 -0.11 -2.01
CA ARG A 16 -10.37 1.34 -2.13
C ARG A 16 -9.86 2.08 -0.88
N PRO A 17 -9.41 3.34 -1.05
CA PRO A 17 -8.72 4.17 -0.05
C PRO A 17 -9.36 4.18 1.36
N PRO A 18 -8.61 4.57 2.42
CA PRO A 18 -7.54 5.58 2.37
C PRO A 18 -6.08 5.09 2.35
N PHE A 19 -5.82 3.82 2.70
CA PHE A 19 -4.46 3.29 2.75
C PHE A 19 -4.45 1.78 2.56
N LEU A 20 -3.32 1.29 2.10
CA LEU A 20 -2.99 -0.14 2.13
C LEU A 20 -2.03 -0.36 3.29
N PHE A 21 -2.17 -1.48 4.01
CA PHE A 21 -1.25 -1.83 5.08
C PHE A 21 -0.98 -3.33 5.15
N VAL A 22 0.17 -3.67 5.74
CA VAL A 22 0.53 -5.01 6.17
C VAL A 22 0.74 -4.97 7.68
N ARG A 23 0.33 -6.04 8.35
CA ARG A 23 0.51 -6.22 9.79
C ARG A 23 1.62 -7.24 10.05
N SER A 24 2.45 -7.01 11.05
CA SER A 24 3.43 -7.98 11.51
C SER A 24 2.76 -9.27 12.01
N ARG A 25 3.52 -10.36 12.04
CA ARG A 25 3.04 -11.68 12.46
C ARG A 25 2.53 -11.71 13.90
N ASP A 26 3.16 -10.95 14.79
CA ASP A 26 2.73 -10.78 16.19
C ASP A 26 1.52 -9.84 16.33
N GLY A 27 1.12 -9.15 15.26
CA GLY A 27 0.01 -8.22 15.27
C GLY A 27 0.32 -6.84 15.86
N ASP A 28 1.53 -6.58 16.32
CA ASP A 28 1.85 -5.36 17.05
C ASP A 28 2.25 -4.19 16.17
N TRP A 29 2.62 -4.44 14.92
CA TRP A 29 3.15 -3.43 14.01
C TRP A 29 2.37 -3.39 12.70
N VAL A 30 2.23 -2.19 12.17
CA VAL A 30 1.70 -1.94 10.84
C VAL A 30 2.69 -1.13 10.02
N ILE A 31 2.88 -1.57 8.78
CA ILE A 31 3.48 -0.77 7.71
C ILE A 31 2.36 -0.40 6.76
N ALA A 32 2.22 0.89 6.44
CA ALA A 32 1.19 1.35 5.52
C ALA A 32 1.70 2.45 4.60
N GLN A 33 1.00 2.61 3.49
CA GLN A 33 1.16 3.77 2.61
C GLN A 33 -0.18 4.45 2.37
N ALA A 34 -0.17 5.77 2.47
CA ALA A 34 -1.30 6.64 2.18
C ALA A 34 -0.91 7.62 1.06
N TRP A 35 -1.49 7.38 -0.10
CA TRP A 35 -1.43 8.24 -1.28
C TRP A 35 -2.86 8.44 -1.75
N ASP A 36 -3.15 9.54 -2.44
CA ASP A 36 -4.48 9.79 -3.01
C ASP A 36 -4.98 8.63 -3.90
N THR A 37 -4.06 7.85 -4.47
CA THR A 37 -4.32 6.73 -5.38
C THR A 37 -3.34 5.56 -5.17
N ALA A 38 -3.11 5.17 -3.91
CA ALA A 38 -2.28 3.99 -3.60
C ALA A 38 -2.96 2.72 -4.15
N ASN A 39 -2.26 1.93 -4.98
CA ASN A 39 -2.87 0.79 -5.67
C ASN A 39 -2.35 -0.60 -5.25
N ARG A 40 -1.14 -0.72 -4.67
CA ARG A 40 -0.56 -2.04 -4.37
C ARG A 40 0.40 -2.04 -3.18
N LEU A 41 0.30 -3.07 -2.34
CA LEU A 41 1.35 -3.53 -1.41
C LEU A 41 1.63 -5.00 -1.71
N GLU A 42 2.89 -5.43 -1.60
CA GLU A 42 3.29 -6.80 -1.87
C GLU A 42 3.97 -7.40 -0.63
N SER A 43 3.39 -8.48 -0.09
CA SER A 43 4.02 -9.23 0.99
C SER A 43 4.62 -10.51 0.42
N ASN A 44 5.95 -10.63 0.45
CA ASN A 44 6.66 -11.85 0.09
C ASN A 44 6.77 -12.77 1.31
N ALA A 45 7.14 -14.04 1.08
CA ALA A 45 7.18 -15.07 2.13
C ALA A 45 8.10 -14.72 3.32
N HIS A 46 9.17 -13.96 3.10
CA HIS A 46 10.19 -13.65 4.12
C HIS A 46 10.29 -12.17 4.49
N TYR A 47 9.69 -11.28 3.69
CA TYR A 47 9.76 -9.84 3.89
C TYR A 47 8.57 -9.16 3.23
N THR A 48 8.18 -8.00 3.76
CA THR A 48 7.19 -7.14 3.11
C THR A 48 7.89 -6.11 2.25
N CYS A 49 7.52 -6.02 0.98
CA CYS A 49 7.96 -4.96 0.09
C CYS A 49 6.90 -3.87 0.02
N LEU A 50 7.34 -2.63 0.21
CA LEU A 50 6.49 -1.48 0.00
C LEU A 50 6.82 -0.86 -1.35
N HIS A 51 5.90 -0.99 -2.30
CA HIS A 51 6.00 -0.34 -3.59
C HIS A 51 5.10 0.91 -3.58
N THR A 52 5.74 2.08 -3.58
CA THR A 52 5.06 3.36 -3.78
C THR A 52 4.80 3.54 -5.28
N LEU A 53 3.61 3.16 -5.71
CA LEU A 53 3.16 3.27 -7.11
C LEU A 53 2.05 4.32 -7.19
N PRO A 54 2.38 5.63 -7.14
CA PRO A 54 1.39 6.66 -7.41
C PRO A 54 0.89 6.54 -8.86
N ILE A 55 -0.41 6.71 -9.06
CA ILE A 55 -0.99 6.80 -10.40
C ILE A 55 -0.74 8.21 -10.93
N TRP A 56 0.00 8.33 -12.03
CA TRP A 56 0.26 9.59 -12.72
C TRP A 56 -0.71 9.75 -13.89
N PRO A 57 -1.21 10.97 -14.16
CA PRO A 57 -1.85 11.28 -15.44
C PRO A 57 -0.78 11.35 -16.55
N ASP A 58 -1.20 11.60 -17.79
CA ASP A 58 -0.26 11.97 -18.86
C ASP A 58 0.53 13.22 -18.44
N ILE A 59 1.86 13.17 -18.63
CA ILE A 59 2.79 14.25 -18.31
C ILE A 59 3.41 14.72 -19.64
N PRO A 60 3.03 15.90 -20.16
CA PRO A 60 3.59 16.45 -21.40
C PRO A 60 5.11 16.63 -21.33
N SER A 61 5.77 16.65 -22.49
CA SER A 61 7.21 16.88 -22.59
C SER A 61 7.60 18.23 -21.99
N GLY A 62 8.55 18.23 -21.06
CA GLY A 62 9.03 19.42 -20.38
C GLY A 62 8.18 19.85 -19.16
N GLU A 63 7.14 19.09 -18.81
CA GLU A 63 6.42 19.29 -17.56
C GLU A 63 6.94 18.39 -16.44
N ASP A 64 6.95 18.94 -15.23
CA ASP A 64 7.16 18.19 -14.00
C ASP A 64 5.85 18.09 -13.21
N ARG A 65 5.58 16.90 -12.67
CA ARG A 65 4.48 16.66 -11.73
C ARG A 65 5.02 16.06 -10.44
N SER A 66 4.43 16.45 -9.33
CA SER A 66 4.75 15.92 -8.01
C SER A 66 3.51 15.38 -7.33
N LYS A 67 3.70 14.34 -6.51
CA LYS A 67 2.70 13.75 -5.63
C LYS A 67 3.34 13.55 -4.27
N THR A 68 2.57 13.88 -3.24
CA THR A 68 2.99 13.70 -1.85
C THR A 68 2.11 12.64 -1.22
N GLY A 69 2.72 11.80 -0.40
CA GLY A 69 2.02 10.81 0.39
C GLY A 69 2.80 10.52 1.65
N LYS A 70 2.27 9.61 2.46
CA LYS A 70 2.85 9.23 3.74
C LYS A 70 3.11 7.74 3.78
N LEU A 71 4.26 7.39 4.35
CA LEU A 71 4.57 6.05 4.80
C LEU A 71 4.42 6.00 6.31
N TYR A 72 3.74 4.97 6.79
CA TYR A 72 3.50 4.76 8.21
C TYR A 72 4.26 3.52 8.66
N PHE A 73 4.99 3.67 9.75
CA PHE A 73 5.51 2.58 10.57
C PHE A 73 5.03 2.83 12.00
N LEU A 74 4.03 2.07 12.45
CA LEU A 74 3.33 2.35 13.70
C LEU A 74 3.16 1.07 14.49
N ARG A 75 3.27 1.16 15.82
CA ARG A 75 2.82 0.10 16.71
C ARG A 75 1.31 0.21 16.92
N GLY A 76 0.56 -0.85 16.69
CA GLY A 76 -0.89 -0.97 16.83
C GLY A 76 -1.53 -1.72 15.66
N GLY A 77 -2.85 -1.59 15.53
CA GLY A 77 -3.62 -2.18 14.43
C GLY A 77 -4.24 -1.14 13.50
N ALA A 78 -5.15 -1.62 12.63
CA ALA A 78 -5.82 -0.80 11.62
C ALA A 78 -6.51 0.45 12.20
N GLN A 79 -7.10 0.38 13.40
CA GLN A 79 -7.75 1.53 14.02
C GLN A 79 -6.78 2.68 14.31
N LYS A 80 -5.62 2.38 14.90
CA LYS A 80 -4.61 3.40 15.21
C LYS A 80 -4.01 4.00 13.93
N LEU A 81 -3.85 3.19 12.89
CA LEU A 81 -3.48 3.68 11.56
C LEU A 81 -4.56 4.61 10.98
N MET A 82 -5.83 4.26 11.12
CA MET A 82 -6.96 5.10 10.68
C MET A 82 -6.99 6.44 11.43
N ASP A 83 -6.82 6.42 12.75
CA ASP A 83 -6.79 7.64 13.57
C ASP A 83 -5.62 8.53 13.18
N ARG A 84 -4.44 7.94 12.92
CA ARG A 84 -3.28 8.67 12.42
C ARG A 84 -3.53 9.27 11.04
N TRP A 85 -4.11 8.50 10.12
CA TRP A 85 -4.45 8.96 8.78
C TRP A 85 -5.45 10.11 8.84
N LYS A 86 -6.52 10.02 9.63
CA LYS A 86 -7.47 11.11 9.85
C LYS A 86 -6.80 12.35 10.41
N SER A 87 -5.86 12.22 11.34
CA SER A 87 -5.11 13.36 11.85
C SER A 87 -4.21 14.03 10.80
N ASP A 88 -3.70 13.26 9.83
CA ASP A 88 -2.82 13.77 8.78
C ASP A 88 -3.59 14.38 7.60
N PHE A 89 -4.78 13.86 7.27
CA PHE A 89 -5.52 14.20 6.04
C PHE A 89 -6.95 14.72 6.28
N GLY A 90 -7.56 14.43 7.43
CA GLY A 90 -8.95 14.75 7.75
C GLY A 90 -9.13 16.14 8.36
N LYS A 91 -8.81 17.18 7.59
CA LYS A 91 -9.47 18.49 7.77
C LYS A 91 -10.81 18.48 7.07
#